data_AF-I4A5S1-F1
#
_entry.id   AF-I4A5S1-F1
#
_cell.length_a   1.000
_cell.length_b   1.000
_cell.length_c   1.000
_cell.angle_alpha   90.00
_cell.angle_beta   90.00
_cell.angle_gamma   90.00
#
_symmetry.space_group_name_H-M   'P 1'
#
loop_
_entity.id
_entity.type
_entity.pdbx_description
1 polymer ?
#
loop_
_entity_poly.entity_id
_entity_poly.type
_entity_poly.pdbx_seq_one_letter_code
_entity_poly.pdbx_strand_id
1 'polypeptide(L)'
;MQKKLVLTVVIAIAFVGISIYLLQPRLIAKDIDLLDIDTVIHNVDNEERTDITEQIDLDLLKELIGRYKCSRIPHSFSPYQGQDVLYMIDGFYDNKPIHIILGEINVVYESSDKGGYKIKDSEKMLEEVISLVESNN
;
A
#
# COMPACT_ATOMS: atom_id res chain seq x y z
N MET A 1 25.02 23.74 -33.47
CA MET A 1 23.66 23.15 -33.46
C MET A 1 23.63 21.72 -32.94
N GLN A 2 24.44 20.79 -33.50
CA GLN A 2 24.40 19.37 -33.11
C GLN A 2 24.64 19.09 -31.61
N LYS A 3 25.62 19.73 -30.97
CA LYS A 3 25.88 19.56 -29.52
C LYS A 3 24.70 19.97 -28.62
N LYS A 4 23.97 21.03 -29.01
CA LYS A 4 22.76 21.48 -28.30
C LYS A 4 21.61 20.47 -28.48
N LEU A 5 21.45 19.93 -29.69
CA LEU A 5 20.44 18.92 -30.00
C LEU A 5 20.71 17.60 -29.26
N VAL A 6 21.97 17.13 -29.24
CA VAL A 6 22.38 15.96 -28.47
C VAL A 6 22.10 16.15 -26.97
N LEU A 7 22.43 17.33 -26.42
CA LEU A 7 22.15 17.64 -25.01
C LEU A 7 20.64 17.62 -24.72
N THR A 8 19.81 18.22 -25.59
CA THR A 8 18.35 18.19 -25.45
C THR A 8 17.81 16.75 -25.46
N VAL A 9 18.31 15.89 -26.34
CA VAL A 9 17.89 14.48 -26.42
C VAL A 9 18.28 13.71 -25.15
N VAL A 10 19.49 13.91 -24.63
CA VAL A 10 19.92 13.27 -23.37
C VAL A 10 19.03 13.69 -22.21
N ILE A 11 18.71 14.98 -22.10
CA ILE A 11 17.81 15.49 -21.07
C ILE A 11 16.41 14.86 -21.21
N ALA A 12 15.87 14.80 -22.43
CA ALA A 12 14.56 14.20 -22.67
C ALA A 12 14.52 12.71 -22.28
N ILE A 13 15.57 11.93 -22.62
CA ILE A 13 15.68 10.52 -22.23
C ILE A 13 15.72 10.37 -20.70
N ALA A 14 16.49 11.23 -20.02
CA ALA A 14 16.56 11.22 -18.56
C ALA A 14 15.19 11.50 -17.92
N PHE A 15 14.45 12.49 -18.42
CA PHE A 15 13.09 12.78 -17.95
C PHE A 15 12.13 11.62 -18.16
N VAL A 16 12.15 10.98 -19.34
CA VAL A 16 11.31 9.80 -19.63
C VAL A 16 11.64 8.65 -18.68
N GLY A 17 12.92 8.39 -18.43
CA GLY A 17 13.35 7.36 -17.47
C GLY A 17 12.86 7.62 -16.05
N ILE A 18 12.98 8.87 -15.57
CA ILE A 18 12.46 9.28 -14.26
C ILE A 18 10.94 9.12 -14.20
N SER A 19 10.21 9.55 -15.24
CA SER A 19 8.76 9.41 -15.30
C SER A 19 8.32 7.95 -15.24
N ILE A 20 8.98 7.06 -15.98
CA ILE A 20 8.70 5.61 -15.92
C ILE A 20 8.93 5.08 -14.51
N TYR A 21 10.08 5.41 -13.90
CA TYR A 21 10.40 4.97 -12.55
C TYR A 21 9.37 5.44 -11.49
N LEU A 22 8.88 6.67 -11.61
CA LEU A 22 7.90 7.22 -10.67
C LEU A 22 6.48 6.68 -10.89
N LEU A 23 6.11 6.36 -12.13
CA LEU A 23 4.75 5.95 -12.51
C LEU A 23 4.53 4.45 -12.53
N GLN A 24 5.59 3.65 -12.64
CA GLN A 24 5.46 2.19 -12.76
C GLN A 24 4.93 1.59 -11.45
N PRO A 25 3.77 0.89 -11.48
CA PRO A 25 3.26 0.21 -10.30
C PRO A 25 4.22 -0.90 -9.86
N ARG A 26 4.39 -1.04 -8.55
CA ARG A 26 5.19 -2.10 -7.92
C ARG A 26 4.29 -2.99 -7.06
N LEU A 27 4.69 -4.22 -6.79
CA LEU A 27 4.00 -5.06 -5.79
C LEU A 27 4.13 -4.42 -4.40
N ILE A 28 3.11 -4.61 -3.55
CA ILE A 28 3.15 -4.15 -2.16
C ILE A 28 4.29 -4.88 -1.42
N ALA A 29 4.29 -6.21 -1.49
CA ALA A 29 5.38 -7.07 -1.05
C ALA A 29 5.84 -7.93 -2.23
N LYS A 30 7.10 -7.78 -2.65
CA LYS A 30 7.63 -8.57 -3.78
C LYS A 30 8.02 -9.97 -3.34
N ASP A 31 8.55 -10.08 -2.13
CA ASP A 31 8.95 -11.32 -1.49
C ASP A 31 8.12 -11.47 -0.21
N ILE A 32 7.17 -12.40 -0.22
CA ILE A 32 6.17 -12.53 0.84
C ILE A 32 6.83 -13.02 2.14
N ASP A 33 7.94 -13.77 2.04
CA ASP A 33 8.69 -14.26 3.19
C ASP A 33 9.33 -13.12 4.01
N LEU A 34 9.47 -11.94 3.41
CA LEU A 34 9.97 -10.72 4.08
C LEU A 34 8.85 -9.88 4.68
N LEU A 35 7.58 -10.23 4.46
CA LEU A 35 6.42 -9.54 5.02
C LEU A 35 5.99 -10.23 6.31
N ASP A 36 6.04 -9.47 7.40
CA ASP A 36 5.45 -9.85 8.67
C ASP A 36 4.31 -8.92 9.05
N ILE A 37 3.25 -9.48 9.62
CA ILE A 37 2.05 -8.75 10.02
C ILE A 37 1.92 -8.88 11.52
N ASP A 38 2.00 -7.75 12.21
CA ASP A 38 1.92 -7.67 13.68
C ASP A 38 0.50 -7.43 14.15
N THR A 39 -0.28 -6.66 13.38
CA THR A 39 -1.61 -6.24 13.82
C THR A 39 -2.56 -6.06 12.65
N VAL A 40 -3.79 -6.54 12.83
CA VAL A 40 -4.92 -6.30 11.93
C VAL A 40 -6.06 -5.70 12.75
N ILE A 41 -6.36 -4.43 12.51
CA ILE A 41 -7.47 -3.71 13.14
C ILE A 41 -8.62 -3.62 12.15
N HIS A 42 -9.82 -4.00 12.59
CA HIS A 42 -11.08 -3.76 11.92
C HIS A 42 -11.86 -2.66 12.64
N ASN A 43 -12.22 -1.59 11.92
CA ASN A 43 -13.04 -0.51 12.44
C ASN A 43 -14.51 -0.79 12.11
N VAL A 44 -15.30 -1.15 13.12
CA VAL A 44 -16.74 -1.39 12.96
C VAL A 44 -17.49 -0.10 13.29
N ASP A 45 -18.31 0.37 12.35
CA ASP A 45 -19.28 1.45 12.49
C ASP A 45 -18.85 2.61 13.42
N ASN A 46 -17.86 3.37 12.95
CA ASN A 46 -17.43 4.69 13.48
C ASN A 46 -16.98 4.80 14.94
N GLU A 47 -17.03 3.76 15.77
CA GLU A 47 -16.72 3.90 17.20
C GLU A 47 -15.80 2.82 17.79
N GLU A 48 -15.79 1.60 17.26
CA GLU A 48 -15.00 0.51 17.87
C GLU A 48 -13.91 -0.01 16.94
N ARG A 49 -12.66 0.13 17.40
CA ARG A 49 -11.49 -0.48 16.78
C ARG A 49 -11.27 -1.84 17.43
N THR A 50 -11.47 -2.90 16.65
CA THR A 50 -11.29 -4.27 17.12
C THR A 50 -10.00 -4.84 16.56
N ASP A 51 -9.13 -5.33 17.44
CA ASP A 51 -7.98 -6.13 17.03
C ASP A 51 -8.46 -7.55 16.69
N ILE A 52 -8.29 -7.92 15.42
CA ILE A 52 -8.71 -9.21 14.86
C ILE A 52 -7.51 -10.05 14.43
N THR A 53 -6.29 -9.70 14.87
CA THR A 53 -5.04 -10.35 14.46
C THR A 53 -5.07 -11.86 14.71
N GLU A 54 -5.60 -12.28 15.86
CA GLU A 54 -5.70 -13.70 16.24
C GLU A 54 -6.87 -14.44 15.56
N GLN A 55 -7.77 -13.72 14.89
CA GLN A 55 -8.99 -14.25 14.27
C GLN A 55 -8.84 -14.47 12.76
N ILE A 56 -7.74 -14.02 12.16
CA ILE A 56 -7.51 -14.10 10.72
C ILE A 56 -6.30 -14.97 10.40
N ASP A 57 -6.38 -15.71 9.31
CA ASP A 57 -5.22 -16.41 8.75
C ASP A 57 -4.22 -15.38 8.16
N LEU A 58 -3.14 -15.13 8.90
CA LEU A 58 -2.11 -14.17 8.53
C LEU A 58 -1.31 -14.61 7.30
N ASP A 59 -1.15 -15.91 7.06
CA ASP A 59 -0.42 -16.39 5.88
C ASP A 59 -1.24 -16.13 4.61
N LEU A 60 -2.55 -16.39 4.65
CA LEU A 60 -3.46 -16.03 3.56
C LEU A 60 -3.54 -14.51 3.34
N LEU A 61 -3.51 -13.72 4.42
CA LEU A 61 -3.48 -12.25 4.32
C LEU A 61 -2.17 -11.77 3.66
N LYS A 62 -1.02 -12.33 4.04
CA LYS A 62 0.29 -12.04 3.43
C LYS A 62 0.30 -12.36 1.94
N GLU A 63 -0.22 -13.53 1.56
CA GLU A 63 -0.37 -13.93 0.16
C GLU A 63 -1.27 -12.97 -0.61
N LEU A 64 -2.40 -12.56 -0.01
CA LEU A 64 -3.31 -11.59 -0.59
C LEU A 64 -2.60 -10.27 -0.86
N ILE A 65 -1.96 -9.69 0.15
CA ILE A 65 -1.20 -8.43 0.03
C ILE A 65 -0.13 -8.53 -1.07
N GLY A 66 0.59 -9.65 -1.14
CA GLY A 66 1.64 -9.88 -2.13
C GLY A 66 1.18 -9.87 -3.58
N ARG A 67 -0.12 -10.11 -3.86
CA ARG A 67 -0.69 -10.07 -5.22
C ARG A 67 -0.96 -8.65 -5.71
N TYR A 68 -1.17 -7.69 -4.80
CA TYR A 68 -1.59 -6.35 -5.15
C TYR A 68 -0.42 -5.42 -5.48
N LYS A 69 -0.71 -4.45 -6.36
CA LYS A 69 0.25 -3.42 -6.77
C LYS A 69 -0.11 -2.08 -6.15
N CYS A 70 0.89 -1.23 -6.01
CA CYS A 70 0.73 0.14 -5.56
C CYS A 70 1.55 1.10 -6.42
N SER A 71 1.12 2.35 -6.47
CA SER A 71 1.78 3.45 -7.19
C SER A 71 2.07 4.60 -6.25
N ARG A 72 3.23 5.23 -6.41
CA ARG A 72 3.72 6.26 -5.49
C ARG A 72 2.77 7.46 -5.38
N ILE A 73 2.57 7.94 -4.16
CA ILE A 73 1.95 9.23 -3.82
C ILE A 73 3.11 10.15 -3.39
N PRO A 74 3.50 11.15 -4.20
CA PRO A 74 4.67 11.98 -3.94
C PRO A 74 4.44 13.08 -2.89
N HIS A 75 3.28 13.10 -2.24
CA HIS A 75 2.85 14.13 -1.30
C HIS A 75 2.23 13.48 -0.05
N SER A 76 2.15 14.23 1.06
CA SER A 76 1.42 13.77 2.24
C SER A 76 -0.04 13.50 1.89
N PHE A 77 -0.59 12.43 2.47
CA PHE A 77 -2.01 12.11 2.46
C PHE A 77 -2.63 12.22 3.87
N SER A 78 -1.83 12.67 4.85
CA SER A 78 -2.26 12.93 6.23
C SER A 78 -2.54 14.43 6.43
N PRO A 79 -3.53 14.81 7.27
CA PRO A 79 -4.36 13.93 8.09
C PRO A 79 -5.50 13.26 7.29
N TYR A 80 -5.94 12.10 7.77
CA TYR A 80 -7.16 11.44 7.31
C TYR A 80 -8.13 11.20 8.47
N GLN A 81 -9.42 11.01 8.18
CA GLN A 81 -10.42 10.76 9.22
C GLN A 81 -10.44 9.27 9.57
N GLY A 82 -10.65 8.94 10.84
CA GLY A 82 -10.73 7.55 11.29
C GLY A 82 -11.87 6.76 10.64
N GLN A 83 -13.00 7.44 10.36
CA GLN A 83 -14.16 6.88 9.65
C GLN A 83 -13.86 6.48 8.19
N ASP A 84 -12.77 7.00 7.60
CA ASP A 84 -12.38 6.69 6.21
C ASP A 84 -11.58 5.36 6.14
N VAL A 85 -11.32 4.73 7.29
CA VAL A 85 -10.52 3.54 7.44
C VAL A 85 -11.38 2.39 7.92
N LEU A 86 -11.49 1.33 7.12
CA LEU A 86 -12.17 0.09 7.49
C LEU A 86 -11.21 -0.92 8.09
N TYR A 87 -10.04 -1.10 7.48
CA TYR A 87 -8.98 -1.98 7.98
C TYR A 87 -7.65 -1.24 8.08
N MET A 88 -6.92 -1.53 9.16
CA MET A 88 -5.50 -1.18 9.30
C MET A 88 -4.71 -2.47 9.47
N ILE A 89 -3.66 -2.64 8.67
CA ILE A 89 -2.75 -3.78 8.75
C ILE A 89 -1.36 -3.21 8.94
N ASP A 90 -0.76 -3.51 10.07
CA ASP A 90 0.54 -3.01 10.49
C ASP A 90 1.54 -4.16 10.63
N GLY A 91 2.79 -3.90 10.28
CA GLY A 91 3.86 -4.86 10.46
C GLY A 91 5.17 -4.39 9.84
N PHE A 92 5.95 -5.34 9.33
CA PHE A 92 7.27 -5.08 8.76
C PHE A 92 7.46 -5.74 7.40
N TYR A 93 8.10 -5.02 6.48
CA TYR A 93 8.59 -5.57 5.21
C TYR A 93 10.09 -5.30 5.10
N ASP A 94 10.91 -6.35 5.05
CA ASP A 94 12.38 -6.23 5.00
C ASP A 94 12.95 -5.32 6.12
N ASN A 95 12.52 -5.59 7.36
CA ASN A 95 12.88 -4.84 8.58
C ASN A 95 12.47 -3.36 8.57
N LYS A 96 11.53 -2.95 7.71
CA LYS A 96 10.98 -1.59 7.67
C LYS A 96 9.49 -1.60 8.00
N PRO A 97 8.99 -0.61 8.75
CA PRO A 97 7.55 -0.50 9.00
C PRO A 97 6.77 -0.47 7.70
N ILE A 98 5.69 -1.23 7.65
CA ILE A 98 4.69 -1.16 6.59
C ILE A 98 3.32 -1.03 7.24
N HIS A 99 2.60 0.00 6.81
CA HIS A 99 1.23 0.28 7.21
C HIS A 99 0.36 0.21 5.97
N ILE A 100 -0.74 -0.53 6.05
CA ILE A 100 -1.72 -0.67 4.98
C ILE A 100 -3.07 -0.24 5.53
N ILE A 101 -3.71 0.70 4.84
CA ILE A 101 -5.04 1.18 5.13
C ILE A 101 -5.94 0.79 3.97
N LEU A 102 -7.10 0.20 4.28
CA LEU A 102 -8.18 -0.05 3.33
C LEU A 102 -9.48 0.56 3.83
N GLY A 103 -10.31 1.06 2.92
CA GLY A 103 -11.55 1.77 3.21
C GLY A 103 -11.82 2.82 2.13
N GLU A 104 -12.21 4.02 2.53
CA GLU A 104 -12.26 5.18 1.63
C GLU A 104 -10.83 5.60 1.22
N ILE A 105 -9.87 5.40 2.13
CA ILE A 105 -8.45 5.61 1.88
C ILE A 105 -7.77 4.25 1.70
N ASN A 106 -7.03 4.10 0.61
CA ASN A 106 -6.45 2.84 0.18
C ASN A 106 -4.96 2.99 -0.12
N VAL A 107 -4.13 2.90 0.91
CA VAL A 107 -2.72 3.26 0.85
C VAL A 107 -1.81 2.30 1.59
N VAL A 108 -0.55 2.21 1.13
CA VAL A 108 0.58 1.58 1.80
C VAL A 108 1.62 2.64 2.11
N TYR A 109 2.17 2.68 3.33
CA TYR A 109 3.18 3.66 3.69
C TYR A 109 4.10 3.17 4.81
N GLU A 110 5.31 3.74 4.88
CA GLU A 110 6.24 3.58 6.02
C GLU A 110 6.01 4.69 7.06
N SER A 111 5.71 5.90 6.60
CA SER A 111 5.42 7.06 7.45
C SER A 111 4.52 8.02 6.67
N SER A 112 3.38 8.38 7.25
CA SER A 112 2.35 9.21 6.58
C SER A 112 2.86 10.59 6.15
N ASP A 113 3.86 11.11 6.87
CA ASP A 113 4.46 12.43 6.62
C ASP A 113 5.41 12.43 5.42
N LYS A 114 5.88 11.26 4.98
CA LYS A 114 6.78 11.08 3.83
C LYS A 114 6.04 10.71 2.55
N GLY A 115 4.71 10.68 2.58
CA GLY A 115 3.86 10.16 1.52
C GLY A 115 3.74 8.63 1.59
N GLY A 116 3.25 8.03 0.51
CA GLY A 116 2.95 6.60 0.51
C GLY A 116 2.74 6.06 -0.89
N TYR A 117 1.93 5.03 -0.99
CA TYR A 117 1.60 4.37 -2.25
C TYR A 117 0.10 4.10 -2.29
N LYS A 118 -0.57 4.57 -3.33
CA LYS A 118 -1.98 4.23 -3.58
C LYS A 118 -2.06 2.80 -4.07
N ILE A 119 -2.92 2.00 -3.46
CA ILE A 119 -3.18 0.62 -3.86
C ILE A 119 -3.97 0.62 -5.18
N LYS A 120 -3.58 -0.23 -6.13
CA LYS A 120 -4.31 -0.46 -7.38
C LYS A 120 -5.34 -1.55 -7.15
N ASP A 121 -6.51 -1.40 -7.78
CA ASP A 121 -7.64 -2.33 -7.62
C ASP A 121 -8.03 -2.52 -6.14
N SER A 122 -8.00 -1.42 -5.37
CA SER A 122 -8.18 -1.45 -3.92
C SER A 122 -9.57 -1.90 -3.48
N GLU A 123 -10.61 -1.61 -4.25
CA GLU A 123 -11.97 -2.11 -4.00
C GLU A 123 -11.98 -3.64 -3.98
N LYS A 124 -11.32 -4.27 -4.96
CA LYS A 124 -11.18 -5.72 -5.02
C LYS A 124 -10.33 -6.27 -3.86
N MET A 125 -9.25 -5.57 -3.50
CA MET A 125 -8.43 -5.96 -2.35
C MET A 125 -9.26 -5.95 -1.06
N LEU A 126 -10.08 -4.91 -0.88
CA LEU A 126 -10.97 -4.75 0.26
C LEU A 126 -12.00 -5.88 0.33
N GLU A 127 -12.64 -6.21 -0.78
CA GLU A 127 -13.58 -7.34 -0.88
C GLU A 127 -12.91 -8.68 -0.51
N GLU A 128 -11.68 -8.93 -0.99
CA GLU A 128 -10.93 -10.15 -0.64
C GLU A 128 -10.55 -10.18 0.86
N VAL A 129 -10.20 -9.04 1.46
CA VAL A 129 -9.92 -8.94 2.91
C VAL A 129 -11.18 -9.19 3.74
N ILE A 130 -12.32 -8.58 3.37
CA ILE A 130 -13.61 -8.84 4.02
C ILE A 130 -13.95 -10.33 3.95
N SER A 131 -13.82 -10.94 2.77
CA SER A 131 -14.08 -12.36 2.58
C SER A 131 -13.19 -13.24 3.45
N LEU A 132 -11.91 -12.87 3.62
CA LEU A 132 -10.97 -13.60 4.47
C LEU A 132 -11.36 -13.52 5.95
N VAL A 133 -11.81 -12.35 6.41
CA VAL A 133 -12.31 -12.14 7.78
C VAL A 133 -13.60 -12.91 8.03
N GLU A 134 -14.54 -12.88 7.10
CA GLU A 134 -15.83 -13.59 7.22
C GLU A 134 -15.67 -15.12 7.17
N SER A 135 -14.70 -15.65 6.42
CA SER A 135 -14.47 -17.09 6.31
C SER A 135 -13.85 -17.74 7.55
N ASN A 136 -13.28 -16.95 8.45
CA ASN A 136 -12.62 -17.41 9.69
C ASN A 136 -13.52 -17.25 10.95
N ASN A 137 -14.72 -16.70 10.78
CA ASN A 137 -15.76 -16.59 11.83
C ASN A 137 -16.85 -17.65 11.64
#